data_AF-G4U1Y6-F1
#
_entry.id   AF-G4U1Y6-F1
#
_cell.length_a   1.000
_cell.length_b   1.000
_cell.length_c   1.000
_cell.angle_alpha   90.00
_cell.angle_beta   90.00
_cell.angle_gamma   90.00
#
_symmetry.space_group_name_H-M   'P 1'
#
loop_
_entity.id
_entity.type
_entity.pdbx_description
1 polymer ?
#
loop_
_entity_poly.entity_id
_entity_poly.type
_entity_poly.pdbx_seq_one_letter_code
_entity_poly.pdbx_strand_id
1 'polypeptide(L)'
;MSSMLALLLAAFEPLSTDDLDDIFKNLGLKWSSRALVQNLGSVLSVDPSTHLVQFRHPTLVEYLGRCSLASAPDKPNTLHLDVTKAHGQAASWCLKRLMSRTDGLKFNICQLESSFYLNREIRNLKTRISRFIPNALRYASSHWLFHVAETDDTWRSMVKRELQQIIQAPHVLYWMEVLSFTGSVPRAIAGLRAIRRHTGPEMWDKASMDQIRRFIMTFLVPIQESAPHIYISALPFAPITSILHTEGAKRYRNLLRVAEGLEEMYSGLPSSLRGHESGVNAVGFSPDGSQIVSGSSDKTIRLWDAATGQAGGRATARS
;
A
#
# COMPACT_ATOMS: atom_id res chain seq x y z
N MET A 1 22.27 14.70 10.65
CA MET A 1 22.21 15.04 9.20
C MET A 1 22.00 13.79 8.36
N SER A 2 22.86 12.76 8.48
CA SER A 2 22.73 11.48 7.76
C SER A 2 21.36 10.81 7.88
N SER A 3 20.78 10.74 9.09
CA SER A 3 19.44 10.15 9.29
C SER A 3 18.34 10.87 8.49
N MET A 4 18.41 12.20 8.37
CA MET A 4 17.43 12.97 7.59
C MET A 4 17.60 12.72 6.09
N LEU A 5 18.84 12.68 5.60
CA LEU A 5 19.14 12.38 4.21
C LEU A 5 18.71 10.95 3.84
N ALA A 6 18.92 9.99 4.74
CA ALA A 6 18.46 8.62 4.55
C ALA A 6 16.92 8.54 4.51
N LEU A 7 16.21 9.28 5.37
CA LEU A 7 14.74 9.36 5.32
C LEU A 7 14.22 10.01 4.04
N LEU A 8 14.82 11.12 3.61
CA LEU A 8 14.47 11.78 2.35
C LEU A 8 14.74 10.90 1.13
N LEU A 9 15.80 10.08 1.18
CA LEU A 9 16.13 9.11 0.14
C LEU A 9 15.18 7.89 0.14
N ALA A 10 14.76 7.44 1.33
CA ALA A 10 13.84 6.31 1.51
C ALA A 10 12.37 6.67 1.22
N ALA A 11 12.03 7.96 1.22
CA ALA A 11 10.67 8.42 1.02
C ALA A 11 10.21 8.19 -0.42
N PHE A 12 9.02 7.61 -0.60
CA PHE A 12 8.45 7.33 -1.93
C PHE A 12 7.84 8.57 -2.59
N GLU A 13 7.52 9.56 -1.78
CA GLU A 13 7.03 10.89 -2.17
C GLU A 13 7.68 11.93 -1.25
N PRO A 14 7.85 13.19 -1.69
CA PRO A 14 8.40 14.24 -0.84
C PRO A 14 7.62 14.40 0.47
N LEU A 15 8.34 14.55 1.58
CA LEU A 15 7.78 14.80 2.92
C LEU A 15 7.91 16.27 3.29
N SER A 16 6.97 16.79 4.09
CA SER A 16 7.09 18.16 4.62
C SER A 16 8.08 18.22 5.77
N THR A 17 8.49 19.44 6.16
CA THR A 17 9.32 19.61 7.36
C THR A 17 8.61 19.14 8.62
N ASP A 18 7.28 19.28 8.68
CA ASP A 18 6.47 18.89 9.83
C ASP A 18 6.36 17.35 9.92
N ASP A 19 6.25 16.67 8.77
CA ASP A 19 6.29 15.21 8.72
C ASP A 19 7.64 14.67 9.22
N LEU A 20 8.75 15.29 8.77
CA LEU A 20 10.10 14.92 9.22
C LEU A 20 10.30 15.17 10.71
N ASP A 21 9.85 16.32 11.22
CA ASP A 21 9.92 16.63 12.65
C ASP A 21 9.10 15.65 13.48
N ASP A 22 7.94 15.22 12.97
CA ASP A 22 7.11 14.22 13.62
C ASP A 22 7.75 12.81 13.60
N ILE A 23 8.40 12.42 12.49
CA ILE A 23 9.21 11.20 12.42
C ILE A 23 10.32 11.26 13.48
N PHE A 24 11.08 12.35 13.55
CA PHE A 24 12.15 12.50 14.54
C PHE A 24 11.64 12.50 15.98
N LYS A 25 10.52 13.16 16.24
CA LYS A 25 9.87 13.14 17.56
C LYS A 25 9.45 11.73 17.97
N ASN A 26 8.92 10.93 17.04
CA ASN A 26 8.57 9.53 17.28
C ASN A 26 9.78 8.64 17.62
N LEU A 27 10.98 9.11 17.29
CA LEU A 27 12.26 8.47 17.60
C LEU A 27 12.93 9.04 18.86
N GLY A 28 12.27 9.97 19.55
CA GLY A 28 12.83 10.66 20.72
C GLY A 28 13.92 11.69 20.38
N LEU A 29 14.07 12.05 19.11
CA LEU A 29 15.07 13.01 18.64
C LEU A 29 14.47 14.43 18.67
N LYS A 30 15.14 15.34 19.39
CA LYS A 30 14.78 16.78 19.42
C LYS A 30 15.52 17.53 18.33
N TRP A 31 15.02 17.46 17.10
CA TRP A 31 15.66 18.03 15.91
C TRP A 31 14.70 19.02 15.24
N SER A 32 15.26 20.01 14.54
CA SER A 32 14.49 20.92 13.69
C SER A 32 14.83 20.66 12.23
N SER A 33 13.90 20.04 11.51
CA SER A 33 14.01 19.74 10.08
C SER A 33 14.15 21.03 9.29
N ARG A 34 13.48 22.11 9.71
CA ARG A 34 13.65 23.44 9.10
C ARG A 34 15.09 23.94 9.17
N ALA A 35 15.74 23.86 10.32
CA ALA A 35 17.13 24.27 10.47
C ALA A 35 18.08 23.41 9.62
N LEU A 36 17.81 22.10 9.54
CA LEU A 36 18.61 21.18 8.72
C LEU A 36 18.46 21.45 7.23
N VAL A 37 17.24 21.74 6.75
CA VAL A 37 17.00 22.08 5.35
C VAL A 37 17.65 23.43 5.01
N GLN A 38 17.64 24.41 5.91
CA GLN A 38 18.36 25.67 5.74
C GLN A 38 19.87 25.46 5.64
N ASN A 39 20.45 24.66 6.53
CA ASN A 39 21.89 24.33 6.50
C ASN A 39 22.29 23.57 5.23
N LEU A 40 21.38 22.81 4.64
CA LEU A 40 21.55 22.09 3.39
C LEU A 40 20.93 22.83 2.20
N GLY A 41 20.71 24.15 2.30
CA GLY A 41 19.97 24.93 1.30
C GLY A 41 20.61 24.97 -0.09
N SER A 42 21.89 24.60 -0.21
CA SER A 42 22.59 24.42 -1.49
C SER A 42 22.11 23.18 -2.26
N VAL A 43 21.51 22.20 -1.58
CA VAL A 43 21.12 20.90 -2.14
C VAL A 43 19.68 20.51 -1.86
N LEU A 44 19.06 21.08 -0.84
CA LEU A 44 17.64 20.92 -0.51
C LEU A 44 16.90 22.24 -0.71
N SER A 45 15.61 22.14 -1.01
CA SER A 45 14.67 23.25 -1.04
C SER A 45 13.34 22.82 -0.43
N VAL A 46 12.59 23.80 0.10
CA VAL A 46 11.20 23.61 0.51
C VAL A 46 10.33 24.30 -0.53
N ASP A 47 9.38 23.56 -1.10
CA ASP A 47 8.40 24.16 -2.01
C ASP A 47 7.50 25.14 -1.23
N PRO A 48 7.37 26.41 -1.64
CA PRO A 48 6.64 27.42 -0.88
C PRO A 48 5.13 27.15 -0.77
N SER A 49 4.57 26.40 -1.72
CA SER A 49 3.12 26.18 -1.83
C SER A 49 2.66 24.92 -1.10
N THR A 50 3.49 23.87 -1.12
CA THR A 50 3.19 22.55 -0.58
C THR A 50 3.94 22.24 0.70
N HIS A 51 4.97 23.05 1.03
CA HIS A 51 5.90 22.85 2.16
C HIS A 51 6.68 21.53 2.10
N LEU A 52 6.76 20.90 0.93
CA LEU A 52 7.46 19.64 0.72
C LEU A 52 8.96 19.88 0.52
N VAL A 53 9.78 19.03 1.15
CA VAL A 53 11.24 19.05 1.01
C VAL A 53 11.64 18.30 -0.25
N GLN A 54 12.44 18.95 -1.10
CA GLN A 54 12.90 18.39 -2.38
C GLN A 54 14.41 18.51 -2.50
N PHE A 55 15.00 17.55 -3.23
CA PHE A 55 16.38 17.68 -3.70
C PHE A 55 16.43 18.64 -4.88
N ARG A 56 17.37 19.57 -4.86
CA ARG A 56 17.57 20.54 -5.96
C ARG A 56 18.12 19.88 -7.22
N HIS A 57 18.81 18.75 -7.09
CA HIS A 57 19.44 18.08 -8.21
C HIS A 57 19.35 16.55 -8.12
N PRO A 58 18.91 15.86 -9.19
CA PRO A 58 18.80 14.39 -9.21
C PRO A 58 20.12 13.66 -8.96
N THR A 59 21.26 14.21 -9.41
CA THR A 59 22.57 13.55 -9.21
C THR A 59 22.95 13.42 -7.74
N LEU A 60 22.45 14.29 -6.85
CA LEU A 60 22.67 14.11 -5.43
C LEU A 60 21.90 12.89 -4.91
N VAL A 61 20.66 12.68 -5.36
CA VAL A 61 19.88 11.50 -5.00
C VAL A 61 20.60 10.23 -5.45
N GLU A 62 21.13 10.24 -6.67
CA GLU A 62 21.93 9.12 -7.20
C GLU A 62 23.21 8.89 -6.39
N TYR A 63 23.95 9.96 -6.05
CA TYR A 63 25.14 9.87 -5.21
C TYR A 63 24.82 9.31 -3.82
N LEU A 64 23.77 9.81 -3.15
CA LEU A 64 23.34 9.32 -1.85
C LEU A 64 22.88 7.86 -1.92
N GLY A 65 22.23 7.44 -3.01
CA GLY A 65 21.89 6.03 -3.28
C GLY A 65 23.13 5.13 -3.42
N ARG A 66 24.22 5.62 -4.02
CA ARG A 66 25.49 4.88 -4.04
C ARG A 66 26.11 4.80 -2.63
N CYS A 67 26.00 5.86 -1.83
CA CYS A 67 26.46 5.88 -0.44
C CYS A 67 25.72 4.88 0.46
N SER A 68 24.45 4.56 0.18
CA SER A 68 23.71 3.56 0.96
C SER A 68 24.09 2.12 0.62
N LEU A 69 24.59 1.87 -0.58
CA LEU A 69 25.02 0.53 -1.03
C LEU A 69 26.46 0.19 -0.62
N ALA A 70 27.25 1.19 -0.22
CA ALA A 70 28.61 0.97 0.22
C ALA A 70 28.63 0.17 1.53
N SER A 71 29.18 -1.04 1.49
CA SER A 71 29.52 -1.81 2.69
C SER A 71 30.45 -0.99 3.59
N ALA A 72 30.36 -1.23 4.91
CA ALA A 72 31.02 -0.45 5.97
C ALA A 72 32.45 0.02 5.61
N PRO A 73 32.84 1.24 6.02
CA PRO A 73 33.92 1.99 5.38
C PRO A 73 35.30 1.38 5.64
N ASP A 74 36.03 1.08 4.57
CA ASP A 74 37.51 1.03 4.57
C ASP A 74 38.12 2.45 4.66
N LYS A 75 37.30 3.53 4.62
CA LYS A 75 37.76 4.93 4.64
C LYS A 75 37.00 5.82 5.63
N PRO A 76 37.71 6.57 6.49
CA PRO A 76 37.11 7.34 7.60
C PRO A 76 36.22 8.54 7.19
N ASN A 77 36.16 8.92 5.91
CA ASN A 77 35.42 10.10 5.43
C ASN A 77 34.23 9.79 4.49
N THR A 78 33.78 8.53 4.43
CA THR A 78 32.66 8.16 3.55
C THR A 78 31.33 8.35 4.27
N LEU A 79 30.44 9.18 3.71
CA LEU A 79 29.06 9.33 4.20
C LEU A 79 28.34 7.99 4.05
N HIS A 80 27.99 7.35 5.18
CA HIS A 80 27.20 6.13 5.18
C HIS A 80 25.74 6.45 5.54
N LEU A 81 24.81 5.95 4.72
CA LEU A 81 23.38 6.12 4.91
C LEU A 81 22.73 4.76 5.12
N ASP A 82 22.24 4.54 6.34
CA ASP A 82 21.47 3.36 6.68
C ASP A 82 20.02 3.54 6.21
N VAL A 83 19.79 3.20 4.94
CA VAL A 83 18.48 3.34 4.28
C VAL A 83 17.48 2.30 4.81
N THR A 84 17.94 1.10 5.17
CA THR A 84 17.12 0.07 5.84
C THR A 84 16.52 0.61 7.14
N LYS A 85 17.35 1.27 7.97
CA LYS A 85 16.88 1.96 9.17
C LYS A 85 15.92 3.09 8.88
N ALA A 86 16.17 3.89 7.84
CA ALA A 86 15.23 4.93 7.43
C ALA A 86 13.86 4.37 7.00
N HIS A 87 13.83 3.26 6.24
CA HIS A 87 12.57 2.55 5.94
C HIS A 87 11.89 2.05 7.22
N GLY A 88 12.64 1.56 8.21
CA GLY A 88 12.09 1.11 9.50
C GLY A 88 11.46 2.24 10.31
N GLN A 89 12.14 3.38 10.36
CA GLN A 89 11.64 4.60 10.99
C GLN A 89 10.36 5.10 10.30
N ALA A 90 10.37 5.17 8.96
CA ALA A 90 9.22 5.56 8.17
C ALA A 90 8.05 4.56 8.31
N ALA A 91 8.31 3.25 8.34
CA ALA A 91 7.29 2.22 8.59
C ALA A 91 6.62 2.40 9.95
N SER A 92 7.43 2.56 11.01
CA SER A 92 6.92 2.81 12.37
C SER A 92 6.07 4.08 12.44
N TRP A 93 6.55 5.17 11.82
CA TRP A 93 5.80 6.42 11.75
C TRP A 93 4.48 6.27 10.98
N CYS A 94 4.49 5.64 9.81
CA CYS A 94 3.29 5.41 9.01
C CYS A 94 2.24 4.61 9.80
N LEU A 95 2.65 3.51 10.43
CA LEU A 95 1.75 2.67 11.22
C LEU A 95 1.17 3.42 12.43
N LYS A 96 1.98 4.20 13.15
CA LYS A 96 1.49 5.06 14.25
C LYS A 96 0.52 6.13 13.75
N ARG A 97 0.76 6.70 12.57
CA ARG A 97 -0.12 7.70 11.94
C ARG A 97 -1.47 7.09 11.58
N LEU A 98 -1.47 5.91 10.97
CA LEU A 98 -2.70 5.17 10.65
C LEU A 98 -3.52 4.86 11.92
N MET A 99 -2.85 4.53 13.02
CA MET A 99 -3.48 4.17 14.30
C MET A 99 -3.73 5.39 15.22
N SER A 100 -3.49 6.61 14.75
CA SER A 100 -3.72 7.81 15.55
C SER A 100 -5.21 7.99 15.90
N ARG A 101 -5.51 8.30 17.16
CA ARG A 101 -6.90 8.50 17.62
C ARG A 101 -7.54 9.80 17.10
N THR A 102 -6.74 10.80 16.75
CA THR A 102 -7.22 12.12 16.32
C THR A 102 -7.39 12.18 14.80
N ASP A 103 -6.30 11.85 14.10
CA ASP A 103 -6.13 12.10 12.67
C ASP A 103 -5.76 10.83 11.89
N GLY A 104 -5.96 9.66 12.51
CA GLY A 104 -5.75 8.36 11.88
C GLY A 104 -7.01 7.83 11.21
N LEU A 105 -7.00 6.53 10.95
CA LEU A 105 -8.08 5.82 10.28
C LEU A 105 -9.34 5.77 11.13
N LYS A 106 -10.49 6.04 10.51
CA LYS A 106 -11.81 5.94 11.13
C LYS A 106 -12.89 5.68 10.09
N PHE A 107 -13.98 5.08 10.55
CA PHE A 107 -15.18 4.85 9.73
C PHE A 107 -15.71 6.16 9.15
N ASN A 108 -16.09 6.11 7.88
CA ASN A 108 -16.70 7.23 7.16
C ASN A 108 -15.88 8.52 7.30
N ILE A 109 -14.57 8.44 7.05
CA ILE A 109 -13.61 9.52 7.32
C ILE A 109 -13.97 10.83 6.61
N CYS A 110 -14.56 10.75 5.41
CA CYS A 110 -15.04 11.89 4.64
C CYS A 110 -16.51 12.27 4.90
N GLN A 111 -17.14 11.72 5.94
CA GLN A 111 -18.49 12.09 6.41
C GLN A 111 -19.54 12.02 5.30
N LEU A 112 -19.56 10.93 4.55
CA LEU A 112 -20.56 10.71 3.52
C LEU A 112 -21.93 10.49 4.15
N GLU A 113 -22.95 11.08 3.55
CA GLU A 113 -24.34 11.05 4.01
C GLU A 113 -25.10 9.86 3.45
N SER A 114 -24.64 9.28 2.33
CA SER A 114 -25.33 8.19 1.64
C SER A 114 -24.33 7.26 0.97
N SER A 115 -24.72 5.99 0.84
CA SER A 115 -24.01 4.97 0.07
C SER A 115 -24.45 4.90 -1.40
N PHE A 116 -25.42 5.71 -1.82
CA PHE A 116 -26.01 5.64 -3.16
C PHE A 116 -25.08 6.16 -4.27
N TYR A 117 -24.28 7.18 -3.97
CA TYR A 117 -23.45 7.86 -4.97
C TYR A 117 -22.08 7.20 -5.11
N LEU A 118 -21.57 7.18 -6.33
CA LEU A 118 -20.16 6.90 -6.57
C LEU A 118 -19.31 8.04 -6.03
N ASN A 119 -18.07 7.76 -5.65
CA ASN A 119 -17.11 8.75 -5.17
C ASN A 119 -17.06 9.98 -6.10
N ARG A 120 -17.02 9.75 -7.42
CA ARG A 120 -16.98 10.81 -8.44
C ARG A 120 -18.24 11.69 -8.51
N GLU A 121 -19.36 11.22 -7.99
CA GLU A 121 -20.66 11.92 -8.00
C GLU A 121 -20.89 12.74 -6.72
N ILE A 122 -20.07 12.53 -5.68
CA ILE A 122 -20.18 13.21 -4.40
C ILE A 122 -19.71 14.66 -4.54
N ARG A 123 -20.64 15.59 -4.36
CA ARG A 123 -20.34 17.04 -4.35
C ARG A 123 -19.33 17.37 -3.25
N ASN A 124 -18.35 18.22 -3.59
CA ASN A 124 -17.30 18.68 -2.69
C ASN A 124 -16.39 17.57 -2.11
N LEU A 125 -16.39 16.35 -2.68
CA LEU A 125 -15.56 15.25 -2.16
C LEU A 125 -14.08 15.64 -2.09
N LYS A 126 -13.55 16.32 -3.11
CA LYS A 126 -12.16 16.80 -3.12
C LYS A 126 -11.82 17.66 -1.90
N THR A 127 -12.71 18.59 -1.54
CA THR A 127 -12.54 19.45 -0.36
C THR A 127 -12.63 18.65 0.94
N ARG A 128 -13.52 17.65 1.02
CA ARG A 128 -13.61 16.75 2.17
C ARG A 128 -12.35 15.90 2.34
N ILE A 129 -11.79 15.37 1.24
CA ILE A 129 -10.51 14.64 1.24
C ILE A 129 -9.40 15.53 1.79
N SER A 130 -9.25 16.76 1.27
CA SER A 130 -8.23 17.70 1.75
C SER A 130 -8.40 18.07 3.23
N ARG A 131 -9.64 18.12 3.73
CA ARG A 131 -9.94 18.45 5.12
C ARG A 131 -9.74 17.29 6.09
N PHE A 132 -10.14 16.08 5.70
CA PHE A 132 -10.25 14.93 6.61
C PHE A 132 -9.17 13.86 6.40
N ILE A 133 -8.45 13.90 5.28
CA ILE A 133 -7.33 12.99 4.99
C ILE A 133 -6.06 13.85 4.81
N PRO A 134 -5.35 14.17 5.91
CA PRO A 134 -4.11 14.94 5.85
C PRO A 134 -3.05 14.28 4.94
N ASN A 135 -2.12 15.07 4.42
CA ASN A 135 -1.05 14.56 3.54
C ASN A 135 -0.24 13.43 4.22
N ALA A 136 0.05 13.57 5.52
CA ALA A 136 0.70 12.53 6.31
C ALA A 136 -0.09 11.20 6.32
N LEU A 137 -1.42 11.25 6.49
CA LEU A 137 -2.27 10.07 6.48
C LEU A 137 -2.34 9.45 5.07
N ARG A 138 -2.39 10.29 4.02
CA ARG A 138 -2.36 9.82 2.62
C ARG A 138 -1.05 9.10 2.30
N TYR A 139 0.08 9.69 2.69
CA TYR A 139 1.40 9.10 2.56
C TYR A 139 1.45 7.77 3.31
N ALA A 140 1.11 7.79 4.61
CA ALA A 140 1.13 6.60 5.44
C ALA A 140 0.28 5.48 4.83
N SER A 141 -0.95 5.78 4.41
CA SER A 141 -1.88 4.82 3.81
C SER A 141 -1.38 4.20 2.50
N SER A 142 -0.58 4.95 1.74
CA SER A 142 -0.11 4.54 0.41
C SER A 142 1.25 3.81 0.45
N HIS A 143 2.06 4.06 1.48
CA HIS A 143 3.49 3.68 1.46
C HIS A 143 3.94 2.78 2.61
N TRP A 144 3.15 2.62 3.68
CA TRP A 144 3.55 1.82 4.85
C TRP A 144 3.98 0.39 4.47
N LEU A 145 3.29 -0.22 3.50
CA LEU A 145 3.59 -1.58 3.04
C LEU A 145 4.99 -1.68 2.42
N PHE A 146 5.35 -0.71 1.59
CA PHE A 146 6.64 -0.67 0.91
C PHE A 146 7.76 -0.36 1.90
N HIS A 147 7.55 0.55 2.85
CA HIS A 147 8.53 0.76 3.91
C HIS A 147 8.78 -0.52 4.70
N VAL A 148 7.74 -1.22 5.15
CA VAL A 148 7.89 -2.52 5.82
C VAL A 148 8.58 -3.54 4.91
N ALA A 149 8.34 -3.54 3.60
CA ALA A 149 8.98 -4.49 2.68
C ALA A 149 10.52 -4.32 2.63
N GLU A 150 11.03 -3.09 2.78
CA GLU A 150 12.45 -2.74 2.67
C GLU A 150 13.21 -2.75 4.02
N THR A 151 12.59 -3.22 5.12
CA THR A 151 13.26 -3.29 6.44
C THR A 151 13.92 -4.65 6.71
N ASP A 152 14.81 -4.69 7.71
CA ASP A 152 15.31 -5.94 8.29
C ASP A 152 14.32 -6.57 9.31
N ASP A 153 14.68 -7.75 9.80
CA ASP A 153 13.87 -8.52 10.75
C ASP A 153 13.73 -7.86 12.12
N THR A 154 14.72 -7.04 12.52
CA THR A 154 14.67 -6.28 13.78
C THR A 154 13.55 -5.24 13.73
N TRP A 155 13.48 -4.47 12.64
CA TRP A 155 12.41 -3.49 12.44
C TRP A 155 11.05 -4.15 12.23
N ARG A 156 10.97 -5.26 11.46
CA ARG A 156 9.72 -6.02 11.30
C ARG A 156 9.18 -6.48 12.65
N SER A 157 10.06 -6.97 13.53
CA SER A 157 9.69 -7.37 14.89
C SER A 157 9.21 -6.19 15.74
N MET A 158 9.86 -5.02 15.60
CA MET A 158 9.51 -3.81 16.33
C MET A 158 8.11 -3.27 15.98
N VAL A 159 7.70 -3.35 14.71
CA VAL A 159 6.39 -2.86 14.24
C VAL A 159 5.31 -3.95 14.14
N LYS A 160 5.62 -5.19 14.57
CA LYS A 160 4.75 -6.35 14.43
C LYS A 160 3.36 -6.14 15.03
N ARG A 161 3.28 -5.51 16.20
CA ARG A 161 2.00 -5.27 16.88
C ARG A 161 1.12 -4.32 16.08
N GLU A 162 1.66 -3.19 15.66
CA GLU A 162 0.95 -2.21 14.85
C GLU A 162 0.55 -2.82 13.50
N LEU A 163 1.42 -3.64 12.91
CA LEU A 163 1.14 -4.40 11.69
C LEU A 163 -0.03 -5.36 11.86
N GLN A 164 -0.09 -6.10 12.98
CA GLN A 164 -1.22 -7.00 13.27
C GLN A 164 -2.51 -6.23 13.49
N GLN A 165 -2.46 -5.05 14.11
CA GLN A 165 -3.64 -4.22 14.35
C GLN A 165 -4.21 -3.62 13.05
N ILE A 166 -3.35 -3.13 12.14
CA ILE A 166 -3.80 -2.47 10.91
C ILE A 166 -4.47 -3.44 9.93
N ILE A 167 -4.05 -4.72 9.92
CA ILE A 167 -4.61 -5.74 9.02
C ILE A 167 -5.89 -6.40 9.56
N GLN A 168 -6.28 -6.10 10.79
CA GLN A 168 -7.51 -6.59 11.39
C GLN A 168 -8.66 -5.60 11.23
N ALA A 169 -9.89 -6.12 11.26
CA ALA A 169 -11.06 -5.25 11.33
C ALA A 169 -11.11 -4.53 12.69
N PRO A 170 -11.53 -3.25 12.72
CA PRO A 170 -12.04 -2.48 11.60
C PRO A 170 -10.98 -1.67 10.84
N HIS A 171 -9.73 -1.64 11.31
CA HIS A 171 -8.68 -0.76 10.76
C HIS A 171 -8.39 -1.03 9.29
N VAL A 172 -8.38 -2.30 8.87
CA VAL A 172 -8.15 -2.65 7.47
C VAL A 172 -9.26 -2.13 6.55
N LEU A 173 -10.51 -2.06 7.03
CA LEU A 173 -11.64 -1.51 6.26
C LEU A 173 -11.57 0.01 6.19
N TYR A 174 -11.21 0.67 7.29
CA TYR A 174 -10.99 2.12 7.33
C TYR A 174 -9.81 2.53 6.45
N TRP A 175 -8.78 1.71 6.39
CA TRP A 175 -7.66 1.88 5.46
C TRP A 175 -8.15 1.81 4.01
N MET A 176 -8.99 0.83 3.66
CA MET A 176 -9.60 0.73 2.33
C MET A 176 -10.45 1.95 1.97
N GLU A 177 -11.16 2.58 2.92
CA GLU A 177 -11.86 3.85 2.64
C GLU A 177 -10.89 4.94 2.19
N VAL A 178 -9.76 5.11 2.90
CA VAL A 178 -8.76 6.11 2.52
C VAL A 178 -8.17 5.78 1.15
N LEU A 179 -7.88 4.51 0.87
CA LEU A 179 -7.40 4.08 -0.45
C LEU A 179 -8.42 4.38 -1.57
N SER A 180 -9.70 4.14 -1.30
CA SER A 180 -10.82 4.43 -2.21
C SER A 180 -10.82 5.90 -2.60
N PHE A 181 -10.81 6.79 -1.60
CA PHE A 181 -10.86 8.24 -1.83
C PHE A 181 -9.58 8.80 -2.45
N THR A 182 -8.43 8.20 -2.19
CA THR A 182 -7.12 8.71 -2.65
C THR A 182 -6.65 8.08 -3.96
N GLY A 183 -7.37 7.10 -4.50
CA GLY A 183 -6.97 6.37 -5.70
C GLY A 183 -5.81 5.39 -5.49
N SER A 184 -5.44 5.12 -4.23
CA SER A 184 -4.26 4.32 -3.88
C SER A 184 -4.51 2.80 -3.84
N VAL A 185 -5.70 2.32 -4.25
CA VAL A 185 -6.05 0.89 -4.23
C VAL A 185 -5.05 0.02 -5.04
N PRO A 186 -4.64 0.37 -6.27
CA PRO A 186 -3.64 -0.42 -7.02
C PRO A 186 -2.29 -0.45 -6.32
N ARG A 187 -1.90 0.66 -5.68
CA ARG A 187 -0.66 0.77 -4.92
C ARG A 187 -0.68 -0.13 -3.68
N ALA A 188 -1.82 -0.24 -2.99
CA ALA A 188 -1.99 -1.16 -1.87
C ALA A 188 -1.86 -2.63 -2.30
N ILE A 189 -2.45 -3.02 -3.44
CA ILE A 189 -2.30 -4.37 -4.01
C ILE A 189 -0.82 -4.69 -4.26
N ALA A 190 -0.08 -3.76 -4.87
CA ALA A 190 1.34 -3.90 -5.12
C ALA A 190 2.16 -3.98 -3.82
N GLY A 191 1.83 -3.17 -2.82
CA GLY A 191 2.50 -3.19 -1.51
C GLY A 191 2.29 -4.51 -0.75
N LEU A 192 1.07 -5.04 -0.74
CA LEU A 192 0.73 -6.34 -0.13
C LEU A 192 1.53 -7.47 -0.79
N ARG A 193 1.75 -7.38 -2.12
CA ARG A 193 2.60 -8.31 -2.85
C ARG A 193 4.09 -8.13 -2.52
N ALA A 194 4.57 -6.90 -2.36
CA ALA A 194 5.99 -6.59 -2.10
C ALA A 194 6.46 -7.14 -0.74
N ILE A 195 5.65 -6.96 0.30
CA ILE A 195 5.94 -7.47 1.65
C ILE A 195 6.19 -9.00 1.66
N ARG A 196 5.53 -9.75 0.78
CA ARG A 196 5.66 -11.21 0.69
C ARG A 196 7.07 -11.66 0.28
N ARG A 197 7.81 -10.85 -0.47
CA ARG A 197 9.11 -11.24 -1.06
C ARG A 197 10.25 -11.31 -0.04
N HIS A 198 10.13 -10.64 1.10
CA HIS A 198 11.25 -10.38 2.01
C HIS A 198 11.04 -10.95 3.42
N THR A 199 10.20 -11.96 3.59
CA THR A 199 9.81 -12.45 4.92
C THR A 199 10.04 -13.95 5.10
N GLY A 200 10.67 -14.33 6.22
CA GLY A 200 10.74 -15.73 6.68
C GLY A 200 9.34 -16.30 7.01
N PRO A 201 9.19 -17.63 7.10
CA PRO A 201 7.88 -18.29 7.28
C PRO A 201 7.17 -17.95 8.60
N GLU A 202 7.88 -17.56 9.66
CA GLU A 202 7.32 -17.47 11.03
C GLU A 202 6.94 -16.06 11.50
N MET A 203 7.26 -15.01 10.74
CA MET A 203 7.42 -13.70 11.36
C MET A 203 6.10 -12.93 11.62
N TRP A 204 5.07 -13.10 10.77
CA TRP A 204 3.74 -12.48 10.90
C TRP A 204 2.74 -13.09 9.88
N ASP A 205 1.43 -12.82 10.02
CA ASP A 205 0.35 -13.54 9.33
C ASP A 205 0.25 -13.24 7.82
N LYS A 206 1.10 -13.93 7.04
CA LYS A 206 1.12 -13.87 5.57
C LYS A 206 -0.20 -14.29 4.96
N ALA A 207 -0.86 -15.30 5.54
CA ALA A 207 -2.13 -15.79 5.05
C ALA A 207 -3.19 -14.69 5.11
N SER A 208 -3.22 -13.92 6.21
CA SER A 208 -4.12 -12.78 6.33
C SER A 208 -3.90 -11.70 5.27
N MET A 209 -2.65 -11.34 4.96
CA MET A 209 -2.40 -10.37 3.87
C MET A 209 -2.77 -10.88 2.50
N ASP A 210 -2.52 -12.16 2.23
CA ASP A 210 -2.93 -12.76 0.97
C ASP A 210 -4.47 -12.75 0.84
N GLN A 211 -5.20 -13.00 1.93
CA GLN A 211 -6.65 -12.86 1.96
C GLN A 211 -7.10 -11.40 1.78
N ILE A 212 -6.45 -10.43 2.42
CA ILE A 212 -6.76 -8.99 2.24
C ILE A 212 -6.49 -8.57 0.80
N ARG A 213 -5.36 -8.98 0.22
CA ARG A 213 -5.01 -8.68 -1.17
C ARG A 213 -6.05 -9.28 -2.13
N ARG A 214 -6.46 -10.53 -1.90
CA ARG A 214 -7.52 -11.19 -2.68
C ARG A 214 -8.84 -10.43 -2.57
N PHE A 215 -9.26 -10.07 -1.36
CA PHE A 215 -10.46 -9.27 -1.15
C PHE A 215 -10.43 -7.96 -1.94
N ILE A 216 -9.33 -7.20 -1.86
CA ILE A 216 -9.20 -5.94 -2.59
C ILE A 216 -9.25 -6.17 -4.10
N MET A 217 -8.65 -7.24 -4.62
CA MET A 217 -8.67 -7.54 -6.06
C MET A 217 -10.04 -8.03 -6.53
N THR A 218 -10.69 -8.93 -5.78
CA THR A 218 -12.03 -9.44 -6.09
C THR A 218 -13.07 -8.31 -6.12
N PHE A 219 -12.97 -7.36 -5.18
CA PHE A 219 -13.89 -6.23 -5.08
C PHE A 219 -13.25 -4.90 -5.53
N LEU A 220 -12.29 -4.96 -6.47
CA LEU A 220 -11.52 -3.80 -6.91
C LEU A 220 -12.41 -2.65 -7.36
N VAL A 221 -13.37 -2.93 -8.25
CA VAL A 221 -14.25 -1.91 -8.83
C VAL A 221 -15.15 -1.27 -7.76
N PRO A 222 -15.92 -2.02 -6.94
CA PRO A 222 -16.68 -1.43 -5.85
C PRO A 222 -15.85 -0.60 -4.87
N ILE A 223 -14.67 -1.10 -4.48
CA ILE A 223 -13.79 -0.40 -3.52
C ILE A 223 -13.26 0.91 -4.12
N GLN A 224 -12.86 0.93 -5.39
CA GLN A 224 -12.35 2.14 -6.04
C GLN A 224 -13.45 3.18 -6.30
N GLU A 225 -14.61 2.74 -6.77
CA GLU A 225 -15.67 3.64 -7.22
C GLU A 225 -16.54 4.16 -6.06
N SER A 226 -16.66 3.44 -4.94
CA SER A 226 -17.49 3.88 -3.82
C SER A 226 -17.02 3.34 -2.46
N ALA A 227 -16.49 4.19 -1.60
CA ALA A 227 -16.03 3.76 -0.26
C ALA A 227 -17.13 3.08 0.58
N PRO A 228 -18.41 3.55 0.58
CA PRO A 228 -19.49 2.83 1.27
C PRO A 228 -19.70 1.39 0.79
N HIS A 229 -19.42 1.09 -0.49
CA HIS A 229 -19.57 -0.26 -1.04
C HIS A 229 -18.55 -1.26 -0.50
N ILE A 230 -17.51 -0.81 0.22
CA ILE A 230 -16.69 -1.70 1.06
C ILE A 230 -17.57 -2.48 2.04
N TYR A 231 -18.56 -1.82 2.64
CA TYR A 231 -19.38 -2.38 3.73
C TYR A 231 -20.67 -3.03 3.25
N ILE A 232 -21.27 -2.53 2.17
CA ILE A 232 -22.58 -3.01 1.68
C ILE A 232 -22.47 -3.95 0.47
N SER A 233 -21.30 -4.04 -0.17
CA SER A 233 -21.07 -4.91 -1.33
C SER A 233 -19.85 -5.81 -1.15
N ALA A 234 -18.68 -5.29 -0.83
CA ALA A 234 -17.48 -6.13 -0.74
C ALA A 234 -17.53 -7.06 0.49
N LEU A 235 -17.74 -6.50 1.68
CA LEU A 235 -17.72 -7.25 2.94
C LEU A 235 -18.81 -8.34 3.04
N PRO A 236 -20.09 -8.07 2.70
CA PRO A 236 -21.15 -9.10 2.77
C PRO A 236 -20.96 -10.24 1.77
N PHE A 237 -20.32 -9.95 0.63
CA PHE A 237 -20.14 -10.90 -0.46
C PHE A 237 -18.77 -11.60 -0.43
N ALA A 238 -17.90 -11.26 0.52
CA ALA A 238 -16.65 -11.98 0.71
C ALA A 238 -16.88 -13.39 1.26
N PRO A 239 -16.03 -14.37 0.92
CA PRO A 239 -16.22 -15.76 1.34
C PRO A 239 -16.37 -15.90 2.86
N ILE A 240 -17.31 -16.75 3.32
CA ILE A 240 -17.70 -16.83 4.74
C ILE A 240 -16.54 -17.20 5.68
N THR A 241 -15.58 -18.01 5.20
CA THR A 241 -14.41 -18.42 5.99
C THR A 241 -13.26 -17.40 5.95
N SER A 242 -13.36 -16.36 5.13
CA SER A 242 -12.33 -15.32 5.06
C SER A 242 -12.27 -14.52 6.36
N ILE A 243 -11.07 -14.04 6.71
CA ILE A 243 -10.88 -13.23 7.93
C ILE A 243 -11.75 -11.97 7.91
N LEU A 244 -11.92 -11.35 6.73
CA LEU A 244 -12.67 -10.10 6.61
C LEU A 244 -14.16 -10.34 6.81
N HIS A 245 -14.71 -11.41 6.22
CA HIS A 245 -16.10 -11.78 6.48
C HIS A 245 -16.33 -12.08 7.96
N THR A 246 -15.47 -12.94 8.55
CA THR A 246 -15.60 -13.36 9.95
C THR A 246 -15.51 -12.18 10.92
N GLU A 247 -14.49 -11.35 10.79
CA GLU A 247 -14.29 -10.19 11.68
C GLU A 247 -15.30 -9.07 11.40
N GLY A 248 -15.70 -8.90 10.14
CA GLY A 248 -16.76 -7.98 9.73
C GLY A 248 -18.11 -8.36 10.33
N ALA A 249 -18.51 -9.63 10.24
CA ALA A 249 -19.77 -10.13 10.78
C ALA A 249 -19.83 -10.01 12.32
N LYS A 250 -18.70 -10.26 13.02
CA LYS A 250 -18.60 -10.03 14.47
C LYS A 250 -18.82 -8.56 14.84
N ARG A 251 -18.33 -7.64 14.01
CA ARG A 251 -18.33 -6.20 14.29
C ARG A 251 -19.63 -5.51 13.91
N TYR A 252 -20.17 -5.82 12.74
CA TYR A 252 -21.33 -5.16 12.15
C TYR A 252 -22.57 -6.06 12.27
N ARG A 253 -23.32 -5.89 13.36
CA ARG A 253 -24.50 -6.71 13.68
C ARG A 253 -25.60 -6.70 12.60
N ASN A 254 -25.66 -5.66 11.78
CA ASN A 254 -26.62 -5.50 10.68
C ASN A 254 -25.95 -5.65 9.30
N LEU A 255 -24.83 -6.38 9.21
CA LEU A 255 -24.22 -6.71 7.93
C LEU A 255 -25.22 -7.55 7.11
N LEU A 256 -25.35 -7.21 5.82
CA LEU A 256 -26.20 -7.97 4.90
C LEU A 256 -25.79 -9.45 4.92
N ARG A 257 -26.75 -10.36 5.08
CA ARG A 257 -26.52 -11.81 5.04
C ARG A 257 -27.01 -12.35 3.72
N VAL A 258 -26.09 -12.95 2.97
CA VAL A 258 -26.41 -13.69 1.74
C VAL A 258 -26.86 -15.09 2.15
N ALA A 259 -28.10 -15.47 1.84
CA ALA A 259 -28.67 -16.74 2.26
C ALA A 259 -28.12 -17.93 1.47
N GLU A 260 -27.86 -17.74 0.18
CA GLU A 260 -27.43 -18.78 -0.75
C GLU A 260 -26.44 -18.21 -1.79
N GLY A 261 -25.57 -19.06 -2.33
CA GLY A 261 -24.67 -18.70 -3.43
C GLY A 261 -23.38 -17.96 -3.04
N LEU A 262 -23.09 -17.82 -1.75
CA LEU A 262 -21.81 -17.28 -1.28
C LEU A 262 -20.72 -18.36 -1.34
N GLU A 263 -19.53 -18.02 -1.84
CA GLU A 263 -18.38 -18.90 -1.78
C GLU A 263 -17.97 -19.18 -0.33
N GLU A 264 -17.64 -20.44 -0.03
CA GLU A 264 -17.16 -20.81 1.31
C GLU A 264 -15.76 -20.24 1.57
N MET A 265 -14.87 -20.33 0.58
CA MET A 265 -13.49 -19.85 0.61
C MET A 265 -13.12 -19.33 -0.78
N TYR A 266 -12.18 -18.37 -0.86
CA TYR A 266 -11.58 -17.98 -2.14
C TYR A 266 -11.04 -19.20 -2.87
N SER A 267 -11.31 -19.31 -4.17
CA SER A 267 -10.68 -20.33 -5.01
C SER A 267 -9.16 -20.36 -4.82
N GLY A 268 -8.59 -21.56 -4.83
CA GLY A 268 -7.14 -21.75 -4.79
C GLY A 268 -6.47 -21.03 -5.96
N LEU A 269 -5.20 -20.64 -5.80
CA LEU A 269 -4.44 -20.18 -6.97
C LEU A 269 -4.46 -21.29 -8.03
N PRO A 270 -4.67 -20.96 -9.31
CA PRO A 270 -4.71 -21.96 -10.36
C PRO A 270 -3.36 -22.69 -10.39
N SER A 271 -3.39 -24.01 -10.22
CA SER A 271 -2.20 -24.87 -10.33
C SER A 271 -1.73 -25.01 -11.79
N SER A 272 -2.62 -24.75 -12.74
CA SER A 272 -2.31 -24.66 -14.17
C SER A 272 -3.34 -23.79 -14.89
N LEU A 273 -2.89 -23.00 -15.88
CA LEU A 273 -3.76 -22.24 -16.78
C LEU A 273 -3.96 -23.06 -18.06
N ARG A 274 -5.16 -23.60 -18.26
CA ARG A 274 -5.47 -24.52 -19.36
C ARG A 274 -6.39 -23.86 -20.37
N GLY A 275 -6.05 -23.97 -21.66
CA GLY A 275 -6.89 -23.47 -22.74
C GLY A 275 -6.16 -23.25 -24.06
N HIS A 276 -4.84 -23.11 -24.06
CA HIS A 276 -4.09 -23.15 -25.31
C HIS A 276 -4.09 -24.56 -25.91
N GLU A 277 -4.24 -24.63 -27.23
CA GLU A 277 -4.29 -25.88 -28.00
C GLU A 277 -2.90 -26.26 -28.56
N SER A 278 -1.90 -25.41 -28.36
CA SER A 278 -0.51 -25.62 -28.76
C SER A 278 0.48 -24.99 -27.78
N GLY A 279 1.78 -25.16 -28.03
CA GLY A 279 2.87 -24.64 -27.18
C GLY A 279 2.73 -23.14 -26.90
N VAL A 280 2.86 -22.76 -25.62
CA VAL A 280 2.88 -21.36 -25.19
C VAL A 280 4.29 -20.82 -25.40
N ASN A 281 4.41 -19.78 -26.22
CA ASN A 281 5.70 -19.20 -26.61
C ASN A 281 6.05 -17.94 -25.82
N ALA A 282 5.05 -17.27 -25.24
CA ALA A 282 5.23 -16.02 -24.49
C ALA A 282 4.22 -15.90 -23.34
N VAL A 283 4.66 -15.30 -22.24
CA VAL A 283 3.82 -14.95 -21.08
C VAL A 283 4.20 -13.54 -20.59
N GLY A 284 3.20 -12.74 -20.25
CA GLY A 284 3.36 -11.44 -19.63
C GLY A 284 2.42 -11.29 -18.43
N PHE A 285 2.82 -10.50 -17.44
CA PHE A 285 1.97 -10.11 -16.33
C PHE A 285 1.53 -8.67 -16.50
N SER A 286 0.30 -8.35 -16.08
CA SER A 286 -0.07 -6.96 -15.87
C SER A 286 0.82 -6.33 -14.80
N PRO A 287 1.07 -5.01 -14.84
CA PRO A 287 1.93 -4.33 -13.85
C PRO A 287 1.49 -4.54 -12.40
N ASP A 288 0.18 -4.61 -12.14
CA ASP A 288 -0.43 -4.89 -10.84
C ASP A 288 -0.46 -6.40 -10.49
N GLY A 289 -0.18 -7.26 -11.46
CA GLY A 289 -0.22 -8.72 -11.33
C GLY A 289 -1.62 -9.30 -11.18
N SER A 290 -2.66 -8.56 -11.53
CA SER A 290 -4.04 -9.06 -11.57
C SER A 290 -4.32 -9.96 -12.77
N GLN A 291 -3.57 -9.79 -13.86
CA GLN A 291 -3.79 -10.51 -15.10
C GLN A 291 -2.50 -11.12 -15.63
N ILE A 292 -2.68 -12.21 -16.38
CA ILE A 292 -1.63 -12.88 -17.13
C ILE A 292 -2.07 -12.87 -18.60
N VAL A 293 -1.17 -12.48 -19.49
CA VAL A 293 -1.35 -12.64 -20.94
C VAL A 293 -0.45 -13.77 -21.41
N SER A 294 -0.96 -14.68 -22.22
CA SER A 294 -0.16 -15.72 -22.87
C SER A 294 -0.38 -15.75 -24.39
N GLY A 295 0.70 -15.95 -25.14
CA GLY A 295 0.68 -16.15 -26.58
C GLY A 295 1.14 -17.56 -26.95
N SER A 296 0.43 -18.22 -27.87
CA SER A 296 0.67 -19.62 -28.24
C SER A 296 0.78 -19.83 -29.76
N SER A 297 1.42 -20.93 -30.13
CA SER A 297 1.45 -21.46 -31.50
C SER A 297 0.05 -21.82 -32.04
N ASP A 298 -0.98 -21.85 -31.19
CA ASP A 298 -2.39 -22.01 -31.61
C ASP A 298 -2.98 -20.75 -32.29
N LYS A 299 -2.14 -19.74 -32.54
CA LYS A 299 -2.49 -18.44 -33.14
C LYS A 299 -3.44 -17.59 -32.29
N THR A 300 -3.49 -17.87 -30.98
CA THR A 300 -4.30 -17.11 -30.02
C THR A 300 -3.46 -16.42 -28.95
N ILE A 301 -4.00 -15.30 -28.48
CA ILE A 301 -3.59 -14.66 -27.24
C ILE A 301 -4.73 -14.84 -26.23
N ARG A 302 -4.38 -15.30 -25.03
CA ARG A 302 -5.33 -15.48 -23.93
C ARG A 302 -4.98 -14.55 -22.76
N LEU A 303 -6.02 -13.99 -22.17
CA LEU A 303 -5.94 -13.22 -20.94
C LEU A 303 -6.49 -14.10 -19.80
N TRP A 304 -5.78 -14.15 -18.69
CA TRP A 304 -6.15 -14.90 -17.50
C TRP A 304 -6.24 -13.98 -16.30
N ASP A 305 -7.20 -14.23 -15.42
CA ASP A 305 -7.18 -13.69 -14.08
C ASP A 305 -6.11 -14.43 -13.24
N ALA A 306 -5.17 -13.69 -12.65
CA ALA A 306 -4.03 -14.27 -11.95
C ALA A 306 -4.39 -14.93 -10.60
N ALA A 307 -5.56 -14.61 -10.03
CA ALA A 307 -6.00 -15.14 -8.74
C ALA A 307 -6.80 -16.44 -8.90
N THR A 308 -7.65 -16.51 -9.92
CA THR A 308 -8.62 -17.60 -10.18
C THR A 308 -8.20 -18.51 -11.33
N GLY A 309 -7.36 -18.01 -12.24
CA GLY A 309 -6.99 -18.70 -13.47
C GLY A 309 -8.07 -18.76 -14.53
N GLN A 310 -9.16 -18.01 -14.37
CA GLN A 310 -10.22 -17.93 -15.37
C GLN A 310 -9.75 -17.17 -16.61
N ALA A 311 -10.09 -17.67 -17.80
CA ALA A 311 -9.78 -17.02 -19.06
C ALA A 311 -10.74 -15.84 -19.29
N GLY A 312 -10.23 -14.62 -19.22
CA GLY A 312 -11.00 -13.38 -19.40
C GLY A 312 -11.17 -12.94 -20.86
N GLY A 313 -10.47 -13.55 -21.82
CA GLY A 313 -10.62 -13.24 -23.24
C GLY A 313 -9.68 -14.03 -24.17
N ARG A 314 -10.14 -14.24 -25.42
CA ARG A 314 -9.38 -14.88 -26.51
C ARG A 314 -9.33 -13.93 -27.71
N ALA A 315 -8.14 -13.51 -28.11
CA ALA A 315 -7.91 -12.79 -29.36
C ALA A 315 -7.27 -13.74 -30.39
N THR A 316 -7.70 -13.65 -31.65
CA THR A 316 -7.11 -14.40 -32.76
C THR A 316 -6.29 -13.44 -33.61
N ALA A 317 -5.05 -13.80 -33.92
CA ALA A 317 -4.29 -13.06 -34.91
C ALA A 317 -4.86 -13.42 -36.29
N ARG A 318 -5.49 -12.45 -36.98
CA ARG A 318 -5.81 -12.60 -38.41
C ARG A 318 -4.52 -12.42 -39.20
N SER A 319 -4.19 -13.42 -40.01
CA SER A 319 -3.17 -13.35 -41.05
C SER A 319 -3.62 -12.45 -42.19
#